data_AF-A0A959CUV2-F1
#
_entry.id   AF-A0A959CUV2-F1
#
_cell.length_a   1.000
_cell.length_b   1.000
_cell.length_c   1.000
_cell.angle_alpha   90.00
_cell.angle_beta   90.00
_cell.angle_gamma   90.00
#
_symmetry.space_group_name_H-M   'P 1'
#
loop_
_entity.id
_entity.type
_entity.pdbx_description
1 polymer ?
#
loop_
_entity_poly.entity_id
_entity_poly.type
_entity_poly.pdbx_seq_one_letter_code
_entity_poly.pdbx_strand_id
1 'polypeptide(L)'
;MTLKLARLASFLFLLPFFLTAQDITGEWQGVLDIQGVKLRLVLNVEAEGDAYTATLNSPDLQAAGITVPVFSFDAPDMHFAVPKEKLVYDGKVNQDFTEVKGTFTQNNMSIPLTLGREEIEAADEDMAWIQDNYAKKELYITMRDGKKLFTSIYYPRDTTR
;
A
#
# COMPACT_ATOMS: atom_id res chain seq x y z
N MET A 1 25.74 -69.17 -27.72
CA MET A 1 25.68 -67.88 -28.46
C MET A 1 24.67 -67.00 -27.74
N THR A 2 25.07 -65.76 -27.44
CA THR A 2 24.66 -64.88 -26.33
C THR A 2 23.18 -64.41 -26.31
N LEU A 3 22.55 -64.44 -25.12
CA LEU A 3 21.31 -63.72 -24.81
C LEU A 3 21.64 -62.23 -24.57
N LYS A 4 21.02 -61.30 -25.31
CA LYS A 4 21.17 -59.85 -25.10
C LYS A 4 20.10 -59.36 -24.11
N LEU A 5 20.51 -58.90 -22.93
CA LEU A 5 19.66 -58.13 -22.01
C LEU A 5 19.48 -56.71 -22.57
N ALA A 6 18.24 -56.29 -22.82
CA ALA A 6 17.90 -54.90 -23.07
C ALA A 6 17.86 -54.15 -21.74
N ARG A 7 18.77 -53.18 -21.55
CA ARG A 7 18.74 -52.25 -20.41
C ARG A 7 17.76 -51.13 -20.73
N LEU A 8 16.71 -51.02 -19.91
CA LEU A 8 15.76 -49.93 -19.90
C LEU A 8 16.46 -48.67 -19.35
N ALA A 9 16.79 -47.71 -20.21
CA ALA A 9 17.33 -46.42 -19.79
C ALA A 9 16.17 -45.53 -19.35
N SER A 10 15.98 -45.37 -18.04
CA SER A 10 15.06 -44.38 -17.47
C SER A 10 15.68 -42.99 -17.63
N PHE A 11 15.12 -42.17 -18.52
CA PHE A 11 15.49 -40.78 -18.69
C PHE A 11 14.73 -39.97 -17.63
N LEU A 12 15.36 -39.74 -16.47
CA LEU A 12 14.82 -38.87 -15.43
C LEU A 12 14.87 -37.42 -15.95
N PHE A 13 13.76 -36.96 -16.53
CA PHE A 13 13.59 -35.59 -16.99
C PHE A 13 13.42 -34.69 -15.76
N LEU A 14 14.54 -34.13 -15.27
CA LEU A 14 14.54 -33.15 -14.20
C LEU A 14 14.01 -31.82 -14.76
N LEU A 15 12.70 -31.58 -14.64
CA LEU A 15 12.11 -30.28 -14.90
C LEU A 15 12.74 -29.26 -13.94
N PRO A 16 13.36 -28.16 -14.42
CA PRO A 16 13.77 -27.10 -13.54
C PRO A 16 12.50 -26.45 -12.97
N PHE A 17 12.17 -26.78 -11.72
CA PHE A 17 11.23 -25.99 -10.94
C PHE A 17 11.92 -24.66 -10.65
N PHE A 18 11.60 -23.63 -11.43
CA PHE A 18 11.92 -22.27 -11.05
C PHE A 18 11.08 -21.96 -9.81
N LEU A 19 11.69 -22.10 -8.63
CA LEU A 19 11.17 -21.53 -7.39
C LEU A 19 11.26 -20.01 -7.53
N THR A 20 10.24 -19.39 -8.11
CA THR A 20 10.02 -17.97 -7.92
C THR A 20 9.67 -17.78 -6.45
N ALA A 21 10.53 -17.09 -5.71
CA ALA A 21 10.21 -16.66 -4.36
C ALA A 21 8.94 -15.79 -4.45
N GLN A 22 7.84 -16.32 -3.92
CA GLN A 22 6.59 -15.58 -3.71
C GLN A 22 6.85 -14.60 -2.58
N ASP A 23 7.24 -13.38 -2.92
CA ASP A 23 7.76 -12.44 -1.94
C ASP A 23 6.80 -11.27 -1.72
N ILE A 24 6.25 -11.18 -0.51
CA ILE A 24 5.40 -10.07 -0.07
C ILE A 24 6.23 -8.82 0.27
N THR A 25 7.55 -8.93 0.40
CA THR A 25 8.43 -7.81 0.71
C THR A 25 8.46 -6.77 -0.41
N GLY A 26 8.99 -5.61 -0.04
CA GLY A 26 9.10 -4.44 -0.89
C GLY A 26 8.00 -3.42 -0.63
N GLU A 27 7.86 -2.52 -1.59
CA GLU A 27 6.94 -1.40 -1.51
C GLU A 27 5.60 -1.71 -2.16
N TRP A 28 4.52 -1.31 -1.48
CA TRP A 28 3.15 -1.46 -1.91
C TRP A 28 2.43 -0.11 -1.79
N GLN A 29 1.89 0.36 -2.91
CA GLN A 29 1.31 1.70 -3.01
C GLN A 29 -0.17 1.63 -3.36
N GLY A 30 -0.99 2.50 -2.77
CA GLY A 30 -2.40 2.62 -3.11
C GLY A 30 -2.94 4.04 -2.94
N VAL A 31 -4.02 4.35 -3.67
CA VAL A 31 -4.82 5.56 -3.42
C VAL A 31 -6.05 5.19 -2.61
N LEU A 32 -6.12 5.72 -1.40
CA LEU A 32 -7.32 5.68 -0.58
C LEU A 32 -8.23 6.86 -0.99
N ASP A 33 -9.42 6.55 -1.49
CA ASP A 33 -10.42 7.57 -1.86
C ASP A 33 -11.45 7.72 -0.73
N ILE A 34 -11.39 8.86 -0.04
CA ILE A 34 -12.31 9.25 1.02
C ILE A 34 -13.27 10.30 0.47
N GLN A 35 -14.37 9.86 -0.14
CA GLN A 35 -15.41 10.75 -0.68
C GLN A 35 -14.87 11.81 -1.67
N GLY A 36 -13.95 11.42 -2.55
CA GLY A 36 -13.30 12.27 -3.54
C GLY A 36 -11.98 12.87 -3.07
N VAL A 37 -11.62 12.73 -1.79
CA VAL A 37 -10.28 13.07 -1.31
C VAL A 37 -9.36 11.87 -1.50
N LYS A 38 -8.36 12.02 -2.36
CA LYS A 38 -7.37 10.97 -2.65
C LYS A 38 -6.16 11.12 -1.74
N LEU A 39 -5.86 10.08 -0.97
CA LEU A 39 -4.67 9.98 -0.14
C LEU A 39 -3.81 8.82 -0.62
N ARG A 40 -2.55 9.08 -0.94
CA ARG A 40 -1.57 8.04 -1.25
C ARG A 40 -1.09 7.40 0.04
N LEU A 41 -0.99 6.08 -0.01
CA LEU A 41 -0.44 5.24 1.03
C LEU A 41 0.68 4.41 0.44
N VAL A 42 1.80 4.35 1.15
CA VAL A 42 2.96 3.52 0.79
C VAL A 42 3.27 2.64 1.99
N LEU A 43 3.08 1.33 1.82
CA LEU A 43 3.42 0.30 2.78
C LEU A 43 4.76 -0.31 2.36
N ASN A 44 5.76 -0.23 3.22
CA ASN A 44 7.04 -0.91 3.04
C ASN A 44 7.03 -2.16 3.92
N VAL A 45 7.35 -3.31 3.32
CA VAL A 45 7.43 -4.60 4.01
C VAL A 45 8.84 -5.14 3.87
N GLU A 46 9.47 -5.46 4.99
CA GLU A 46 10.83 -6.04 5.03
C GLU A 46 10.79 -7.38 5.76
N ALA A 47 11.57 -8.35 5.28
CA ALA A 47 11.75 -9.61 5.98
C ALA A 47 12.74 -9.45 7.14
N GLU A 48 12.37 -9.94 8.32
CA GLU A 48 13.23 -10.04 9.49
C GLU A 48 13.27 -11.50 9.95
N GLY A 49 14.15 -12.30 9.32
CA GLY A 49 14.21 -13.74 9.54
C GLY A 49 12.95 -14.45 9.03
N ASP A 50 12.24 -15.14 9.92
CA ASP A 50 10.96 -15.81 9.62
C ASP A 50 9.74 -14.87 9.82
N ALA A 51 9.98 -13.60 10.17
CA ALA A 51 8.96 -12.59 10.41
C ALA A 51 9.05 -11.44 9.41
N TYR A 52 8.12 -10.48 9.54
CA TYR A 52 8.11 -9.26 8.75
C TYR A 52 8.07 -8.04 9.65
N THR A 53 8.73 -6.98 9.20
CA THR A 53 8.49 -5.63 9.69
C THR A 53 7.82 -4.80 8.61
N ALA A 54 7.06 -3.80 9.01
CA ALA A 54 6.44 -2.90 8.05
C ALA A 54 6.35 -1.46 8.54
N THR A 55 6.39 -0.53 7.60
CA THR A 55 6.13 0.89 7.83
C THR A 55 5.09 1.40 6.85
N LEU A 56 4.31 2.38 7.27
CA LEU A 56 3.29 3.04 6.47
C LEU A 56 3.63 4.53 6.32
N ASN A 57 3.56 5.02 5.10
CA ASN A 57 3.72 6.43 4.77
C ASN A 57 2.45 6.96 4.10
N SER A 58 2.15 8.22 4.34
CA SER A 58 1.20 9.01 3.56
C SER A 58 1.86 10.33 3.18
N PRO A 59 2.39 10.44 1.93
CA PRO A 59 3.04 11.66 1.44
C PRO A 59 2.13 12.89 1.55
N ASP A 60 0.85 12.73 1.24
CA ASP A 60 -0.14 13.83 1.23
C ASP A 60 -0.43 14.39 2.63
N LEU A 61 -0.18 13.60 3.68
CA LEU A 61 -0.30 14.01 5.08
C LEU A 61 1.05 14.31 5.74
N GLN A 62 2.15 14.28 4.97
CA GLN A 62 3.54 14.39 5.48
C GLN A 62 3.84 13.42 6.64
N ALA A 63 3.16 12.27 6.64
CA ALA A 63 3.32 11.25 7.66
C ALA A 63 4.21 10.14 7.09
N ALA A 64 5.41 9.97 7.64
CA ALA A 64 6.37 8.99 7.16
C ALA A 64 6.90 8.13 8.31
N GLY A 65 7.23 6.88 8.02
CA GLY A 65 7.81 5.92 8.95
C GLY A 65 6.86 5.49 10.06
N ILE A 66 5.55 5.51 9.85
CA ILE A 66 4.60 5.00 10.85
C ILE A 66 4.85 3.50 10.98
N THR A 67 5.37 3.07 12.13
CA THR A 67 5.57 1.65 12.39
C THR A 67 4.23 0.92 12.35
N VAL A 68 4.20 -0.22 11.66
CA VAL A 68 3.06 -1.14 11.60
C VAL A 68 3.32 -2.28 12.60
N PRO A 69 2.83 -2.18 13.85
CA PRO A 69 3.17 -3.13 14.91
C PRO A 69 2.56 -4.52 14.72
N VAL A 70 1.55 -4.64 13.84
CA VAL A 70 0.92 -5.90 13.49
C VAL A 70 0.97 -6.01 11.98
N PHE A 71 1.78 -6.93 11.49
CA PHE A 71 1.81 -7.34 10.10
C PHE A 71 1.85 -8.87 10.07
N SER A 72 1.00 -9.48 9.25
CA SER A 72 1.00 -10.92 9.02
C SER A 72 0.67 -11.21 7.57
N PHE A 73 1.36 -12.19 7.02
CA PHE A 73 1.11 -12.68 5.69
C PHE A 73 1.06 -14.21 5.71
N ASP A 74 -0.09 -14.76 5.33
CA ASP A 74 -0.32 -16.19 5.11
C ASP A 74 -1.05 -16.32 3.78
N ALA A 75 -0.31 -16.60 2.71
CA ALA A 75 -0.78 -16.40 1.34
C ALA A 75 -2.13 -17.09 1.08
N PRO A 76 -3.11 -16.40 0.45
CA PRO A 76 -2.99 -15.07 -0.16
C PRO A 76 -3.32 -13.91 0.80
N ASP A 77 -3.58 -14.18 2.07
CA ASP A 77 -4.10 -13.20 3.02
C ASP A 77 -2.98 -12.32 3.60
N MET A 78 -3.07 -11.01 3.36
CA MET A 78 -2.22 -9.99 3.96
C MET A 78 -3.05 -9.18 4.95
N HIS A 79 -2.55 -9.08 6.18
CA HIS A 79 -3.17 -8.29 7.23
C HIS A 79 -2.14 -7.33 7.84
N PHE A 80 -2.56 -6.10 8.07
CA PHE A 80 -1.81 -5.21 8.93
C PHE A 80 -2.68 -4.29 9.76
N ALA A 81 -2.19 -3.88 10.93
CA ALA A 81 -2.90 -2.97 11.80
C ALA A 81 -1.96 -1.99 12.51
N VAL A 82 -2.47 -0.77 12.70
CA VAL A 82 -1.86 0.26 13.55
C VAL A 82 -2.89 0.63 14.64
N PRO A 83 -2.92 -0.09 15.78
CA PRO A 83 -3.98 0.06 16.78
C PRO A 83 -4.08 1.48 17.37
N LYS A 84 -2.95 2.19 17.50
CA LYS A 84 -2.93 3.58 17.96
C LYS A 84 -3.73 4.51 17.04
N GLU A 85 -3.70 4.24 15.74
CA GLU A 85 -4.43 4.98 14.70
C GLU A 85 -5.81 4.37 14.39
N LYS A 86 -6.19 3.31 15.12
CA LYS A 86 -7.42 2.52 14.91
C LYS A 86 -7.56 2.07 13.45
N LEU A 87 -6.44 1.70 12.85
CA LEU A 87 -6.30 1.35 11.44
C LEU A 87 -6.09 -0.15 11.31
N VAL A 88 -6.85 -0.77 10.40
CA VAL A 88 -6.69 -2.17 9.98
C VAL A 88 -6.78 -2.23 8.46
N TYR A 89 -6.00 -3.08 7.83
CA TYR A 89 -6.17 -3.47 6.44
C TYR A 89 -6.18 -5.00 6.34
N ASP A 90 -7.18 -5.52 5.64
CA ASP A 90 -7.30 -6.94 5.29
C ASP A 90 -7.39 -7.05 3.77
N GLY A 91 -6.45 -7.77 3.15
CA GLY A 91 -6.39 -7.91 1.70
C GLY A 91 -5.92 -9.27 1.22
N LYS A 92 -6.16 -9.53 -0.06
CA LYS A 92 -5.75 -10.74 -0.76
C LYS A 92 -4.79 -10.39 -1.88
N VAL A 93 -3.60 -10.96 -1.83
CA VAL A 93 -2.56 -10.83 -2.84
C VAL A 93 -2.91 -11.68 -4.06
N ASN A 94 -2.70 -11.16 -5.26
CA ASN A 94 -2.89 -11.92 -6.49
C ASN A 94 -1.75 -12.93 -6.72
N GLN A 95 -1.92 -13.86 -7.67
CA GLN A 95 -0.95 -14.92 -7.94
C GLN A 95 0.43 -14.39 -8.37
N ASP A 96 0.45 -13.22 -9.02
CA ASP A 96 1.66 -12.61 -9.55
C ASP A 96 2.37 -11.71 -8.53
N PHE A 97 1.82 -11.54 -7.32
CA PHE A 97 2.33 -10.62 -6.29
C PHE A 97 2.48 -9.19 -6.81
N THR A 98 1.60 -8.73 -7.69
CA THR A 98 1.62 -7.37 -8.23
C THR A 98 0.54 -6.49 -7.62
N GLU A 99 -0.47 -7.09 -6.99
CA GLU A 99 -1.65 -6.39 -6.47
C GLU A 99 -2.17 -7.07 -5.19
N VAL A 100 -2.61 -6.27 -4.22
CA VAL A 100 -3.36 -6.70 -3.03
C VAL A 100 -4.69 -5.97 -3.02
N LYS A 101 -5.79 -6.71 -3.15
CA LYS A 101 -7.15 -6.15 -3.04
C LYS A 101 -7.65 -6.34 -1.63
N GLY A 102 -8.04 -5.26 -0.98
CA GLY A 102 -8.45 -5.32 0.40
C GLY A 102 -9.36 -4.19 0.85
N THR A 103 -9.62 -4.19 2.14
CA THR A 103 -10.42 -3.19 2.82
C THR A 103 -9.56 -2.49 3.86
N PHE A 104 -9.41 -1.18 3.70
CA PHE A 104 -8.83 -0.30 4.70
C PHE A 104 -9.92 0.16 5.67
N THR A 105 -9.76 -0.10 6.95
CA THR A 105 -10.70 0.32 8.00
C THR A 105 -10.02 1.23 9.00
N GLN A 106 -10.52 2.45 9.16
CA GLN A 106 -10.05 3.40 10.17
C GLN A 106 -11.21 4.07 10.90
N ASN A 107 -11.19 4.10 12.24
CA ASN A 107 -12.26 4.71 13.05
C ASN A 107 -13.69 4.26 12.65
N ASN A 108 -13.86 2.96 12.38
CA ASN A 108 -15.11 2.34 11.90
C ASN A 108 -15.56 2.73 10.48
N MET A 109 -14.75 3.48 9.73
CA MET A 109 -14.97 3.72 8.31
C MET A 109 -14.20 2.67 7.50
N SER A 110 -14.88 1.94 6.61
CA SER A 110 -14.28 0.93 5.74
C SER A 110 -14.30 1.41 4.28
N ILE A 111 -13.15 1.35 3.63
CA ILE A 111 -12.92 1.86 2.28
C ILE A 111 -12.15 0.78 1.50
N PRO A 112 -12.62 0.38 0.30
CA PRO A 112 -11.85 -0.49 -0.56
C PRO A 112 -10.52 0.16 -0.92
N LEU A 113 -9.42 -0.58 -0.77
CA LEU A 113 -8.09 -0.12 -1.12
C LEU A 113 -7.36 -1.24 -1.84
N THR A 114 -6.89 -0.92 -3.04
CA THR A 114 -6.00 -1.77 -3.80
C THR A 114 -4.58 -1.24 -3.64
N LEU A 115 -3.67 -2.10 -3.20
CA LEU A 115 -2.24 -1.83 -3.17
C LEU A 115 -1.60 -2.49 -4.38
N GLY A 116 -0.72 -1.80 -5.08
CA GLY A 116 0.06 -2.33 -6.21
C GLY A 116 1.53 -2.02 -6.05
N ARG A 117 2.36 -2.54 -6.95
CA ARG A 117 3.80 -2.26 -7.00
C ARG A 117 4.19 -1.10 -7.91
N GLU A 118 3.22 -0.55 -8.64
CA GLU A 118 3.43 0.61 -9.49
C GLU A 118 3.49 1.88 -8.65
N GLU A 119 4.41 2.77 -9.02
CA GLU A 119 4.49 4.07 -8.39
C GLU A 119 3.24 4.90 -8.70
N ILE A 120 2.61 5.38 -7.64
CA ILE A 120 1.47 6.27 -7.78
C ILE A 120 2.01 7.68 -7.77
N GLU A 121 2.20 8.21 -8.97
CA GLU A 121 2.61 9.60 -9.17
C GLU A 121 1.66 10.53 -8.40
N ALA A 122 2.24 11.57 -7.80
CA ALA A 122 1.45 12.67 -7.28
C ALA A 122 0.55 13.20 -8.40
N ALA A 123 -0.67 13.61 -8.06
CA ALA A 123 -1.50 14.38 -9.00
C ALA A 123 -0.82 15.75 -9.24
N ASP A 124 0.27 15.77 -10.01
CA ASP A 124 1.23 16.88 -10.03
C ASP A 124 0.90 17.95 -11.09
N GLU A 125 0.08 17.66 -12.10
CA GLU A 125 -0.27 18.70 -13.07
C GLU A 125 -1.18 19.77 -12.47
N ASP A 126 -2.14 19.38 -11.62
CA ASP A 126 -3.03 20.33 -10.94
C ASP A 126 -2.41 20.92 -9.66
N MET A 127 -1.58 20.15 -8.95
CA MET A 127 -0.94 20.61 -7.70
C MET A 127 0.09 21.71 -7.94
N ALA A 128 0.91 21.63 -8.98
CA ALA A 128 1.85 22.70 -9.31
C ALA A 128 1.13 24.02 -9.62
N TRP A 129 0.06 23.94 -10.41
CA TRP A 129 -0.78 25.11 -10.69
C TRP A 129 -1.46 25.65 -9.43
N ILE A 130 -1.98 24.79 -8.55
CA ILE A 130 -2.54 25.20 -7.25
C ILE A 130 -1.46 25.83 -6.36
N GLN A 131 -0.25 25.27 -6.30
CA GLN A 131 0.86 25.81 -5.52
C GLN A 131 1.32 27.17 -6.02
N ASP A 132 1.27 27.41 -7.34
CA ASP A 132 1.62 28.69 -7.96
C ASP A 132 0.50 29.73 -7.80
N ASN A 133 -0.75 29.31 -7.93
CA ASN A 133 -1.90 30.21 -8.00
C ASN A 133 -2.68 30.36 -6.70
N TYR A 134 -2.47 29.51 -5.68
CA TYR A 134 -3.23 29.55 -4.43
C TYR A 134 -2.33 29.51 -3.18
N ALA A 135 -2.65 30.36 -2.21
CA ALA A 135 -2.13 30.30 -0.86
C ALA A 135 -2.92 29.26 -0.04
N LYS A 136 -2.23 28.27 0.50
CA LYS A 136 -2.80 27.28 1.44
C LYS A 136 -2.84 27.86 2.85
N LYS A 137 -3.98 27.69 3.53
CA LYS A 137 -4.14 27.99 4.96
C LYS A 137 -4.72 26.78 5.67
N GLU A 138 -4.05 26.35 6.71
CA GLU A 138 -4.52 25.25 7.56
C GLU A 138 -5.22 25.83 8.78
N LEU A 139 -6.43 25.34 9.08
CA LEU A 139 -7.24 25.80 10.20
C LEU A 139 -7.85 24.63 10.94
N TYR A 140 -8.11 24.86 12.23
CA TYR A 140 -8.97 24.00 13.03
C TYR A 140 -10.35 24.64 13.16
N ILE A 141 -11.37 24.00 12.60
CA ILE A 141 -12.77 24.41 12.76
C ILE A 141 -13.35 23.67 13.95
N THR A 142 -13.73 24.42 14.99
CA THR A 142 -14.46 23.85 16.14
C THR A 142 -15.92 23.68 15.77
N MET A 143 -16.39 22.44 15.77
CA MET A 143 -17.79 22.08 15.52
C MET A 143 -18.68 22.41 16.73
N ARG A 144 -20.00 22.40 16.52
CA ARG A 144 -21.00 22.64 17.58
C ARG A 144 -20.91 21.64 18.75
N ASP A 145 -20.43 20.43 18.49
CA ASP A 145 -20.20 19.39 19.50
C ASP A 145 -18.82 19.51 20.19
N GLY A 146 -18.04 20.54 19.88
CA GLY A 146 -16.73 20.82 20.48
C GLY A 146 -15.55 20.09 19.83
N LYS A 147 -15.77 19.20 18.85
CA LYS A 147 -14.67 18.56 18.12
C LYS A 147 -14.00 19.54 17.16
N LYS A 148 -12.68 19.42 17.01
CA LYS A 148 -11.89 20.23 16.08
C LYS A 148 -11.60 19.44 14.82
N LEU A 149 -12.10 19.91 13.69
CA LEU A 149 -11.75 19.38 12.38
C LEU A 149 -10.56 20.16 11.83
N PHE A 150 -9.51 19.43 11.45
CA PHE A 150 -8.43 19.99 10.65
C PHE A 150 -8.91 20.16 9.21
N THR A 151 -8.70 21.34 8.63
CA THR A 151 -9.03 21.63 7.24
C THR A 151 -7.92 22.44 6.58
N SER A 152 -7.69 22.18 5.30
CA SER A 152 -6.85 22.99 4.43
C SER A 152 -7.75 23.78 3.49
N ILE A 153 -7.60 25.11 3.49
CA ILE A 153 -8.33 26.03 2.59
C ILE A 153 -7.33 26.66 1.63
N TYR A 154 -7.65 26.65 0.33
CA TYR A 154 -6.86 27.28 -0.71
C TYR A 154 -7.51 28.60 -1.15
N TYR A 155 -6.74 29.68 -1.09
CA TYR A 155 -7.19 31.02 -1.52
C TYR A 155 -6.40 31.43 -2.76
N PRO A 156 -7.03 31.88 -3.87
CA PRO A 156 -6.29 32.33 -5.03
C PRO A 156 -5.38 33.48 -4.62
N ARG A 157 -4.10 33.41 -4.99
CA ARG A 157 -3.19 34.53 -4.93
C ARG A 157 -3.68 35.55 -5.95
N ASP A 158 -3.72 36.80 -5.53
CA ASP A 158 -4.12 37.89 -6.42
C ASP A 158 -3.11 37.97 -7.58
N THR A 159 -3.56 37.64 -8.79
CA THR A 159 -2.77 37.69 -10.02
C THR A 159 -3.08 38.93 -10.85
N THR A 160 -3.90 39.84 -10.33
CA THR A 160 -4.26 41.09 -11.02
C THR A 160 -3.07 42.05 -10.95
N ARG A 161 -2.25 42.05 -12.00
CA ARG A 161 -1.28 43.12 -12.29
C ARG A 161 -1.91 44.24 -13.10
#